data_AF-A0A2E4SMB8-F1
#
_entry.id   AF-A0A2E4SMB8-F1
#
_cell.length_a   1.000
_cell.length_b   1.000
_cell.length_c   1.000
_cell.angle_alpha   90.00
_cell.angle_beta   90.00
_cell.angle_gamma   90.00
#
_symmetry.space_group_name_H-M   'P 1'
#
loop_
_entity.id
_entity.type
_entity.pdbx_description
1 polymer ?
#
loop_
_entity_poly.entity_id
_entity_poly.type
_entity_poly.pdbx_seq_one_letter_code
_entity_poly.pdbx_strand_id
1 'polypeptide(L)'
;MEPRGHSARVLPMVEAVLDEAGIARSSLDVIACDRGPGSFTGIRIGVGVAQGIAMGLDRPVVGVSSLLALAELCGKEVVLPAIDARMGQVYWALFCQDKAAPTGWTCRQPEQVSDPESVAALALRGVGVGSGWDRYPDVLSRCSGDWIALRFPDATAIASIAVREIAAVGIEKSGSAAPVYLRDRVTD
;
A
#
# COMPACT_ATOMS: atom_id res chain seq x y z
N MET A 1 -14.62 -6.67 -4.13
CA MET A 1 -13.38 -7.37 -4.51
C MET A 1 -13.62 -8.87 -4.39
N GLU A 2 -13.51 -9.62 -5.47
CA GLU A 2 -13.79 -11.07 -5.44
C GLU A 2 -12.68 -11.82 -4.67
N PRO A 3 -13.00 -12.66 -3.67
CA PRO A 3 -11.99 -13.23 -2.77
C PRO A 3 -11.05 -14.26 -3.43
N ARG A 4 -11.34 -14.71 -4.66
CA ARG A 4 -10.69 -15.87 -5.29
C ARG A 4 -10.12 -15.53 -6.66
N GLY A 5 -9.13 -16.30 -7.10
CA GLY A 5 -8.59 -16.21 -8.46
C GLY A 5 -7.63 -15.05 -8.73
N HIS A 6 -7.05 -14.43 -7.70
CA HIS A 6 -6.03 -13.38 -7.90
C HIS A 6 -4.83 -13.92 -8.70
N SER A 7 -4.31 -15.10 -8.34
CA SER A 7 -3.19 -15.73 -9.04
C SER A 7 -3.46 -16.00 -10.52
N ALA A 8 -4.69 -16.35 -10.88
CA ALA A 8 -5.06 -16.64 -12.26
C ALA A 8 -5.28 -15.37 -13.11
N ARG A 9 -5.53 -14.21 -12.47
CA ARG A 9 -5.89 -12.96 -13.16
C ARG A 9 -4.75 -11.97 -13.29
N VAL A 10 -3.82 -11.94 -12.33
CA VAL A 10 -2.77 -10.91 -12.30
C VAL A 10 -1.92 -10.94 -13.57
N LEU A 11 -1.45 -12.11 -14.00
CA LEU A 11 -0.62 -12.20 -15.21
C LEU A 11 -1.38 -11.76 -16.49
N PRO A 12 -2.60 -12.27 -16.78
CA PRO A 12 -3.40 -11.74 -17.90
C PRO A 12 -3.65 -10.23 -17.84
N MET A 13 -3.85 -9.65 -16.65
CA MET A 13 -4.02 -8.21 -16.50
C MET A 13 -2.74 -7.43 -16.81
N VAL A 14 -1.58 -7.95 -16.40
CA VAL A 14 -0.27 -7.35 -16.74
C VAL A 14 -0.06 -7.36 -18.25
N GLU A 15 -0.36 -8.49 -18.91
CA GLU A 15 -0.26 -8.60 -20.37
C GLU A 15 -1.18 -7.59 -21.06
N ALA A 16 -2.45 -7.51 -20.64
CA ALA A 16 -3.41 -6.57 -21.22
C ALA A 16 -2.96 -5.10 -21.12
N VAL A 17 -2.40 -4.69 -19.97
CA VAL A 17 -1.90 -3.31 -19.79
C VAL A 17 -0.67 -3.02 -20.66
N LEU A 18 0.24 -3.98 -20.80
CA LEU A 18 1.41 -3.83 -21.67
C LEU A 18 1.02 -3.76 -23.15
N ASP A 19 0.07 -4.61 -23.57
CA ASP A 19 -0.45 -4.64 -24.92
C ASP A 19 -1.21 -3.34 -25.26
N GLU A 20 -2.05 -2.85 -24.34
CA GLU A 20 -2.74 -1.55 -24.48
C GLU A 20 -1.75 -0.38 -24.62
N ALA A 21 -0.65 -0.41 -23.86
CA ALA A 21 0.40 0.61 -23.94
C ALA A 21 1.33 0.44 -25.15
N GLY A 22 1.29 -0.71 -25.85
CA GLY A 22 2.24 -1.04 -26.92
C GLY A 22 3.68 -1.19 -26.42
N ILE A 23 3.87 -1.58 -25.16
CA ILE A 23 5.17 -1.68 -24.50
C ILE A 23 5.63 -3.13 -24.45
N ALA A 24 6.85 -3.40 -24.92
CA ALA A 24 7.44 -4.73 -24.80
C ALA A 24 7.82 -5.03 -23.34
N ARG A 25 7.63 -6.28 -22.89
CA ARG A 25 8.04 -6.69 -21.53
C ARG A 25 9.52 -6.37 -21.23
N SER A 26 10.38 -6.50 -22.23
CA SER A 26 11.82 -6.25 -22.12
C SER A 26 12.19 -4.79 -21.90
N SER A 27 11.31 -3.84 -22.22
CA SER A 27 11.54 -2.41 -21.99
C SER A 27 11.11 -1.93 -20.60
N LEU A 28 10.66 -2.83 -19.73
CA LEU A 28 10.46 -2.50 -18.32
C LEU A 28 11.80 -2.40 -17.60
N ASP A 29 12.04 -1.30 -16.90
CA ASP A 29 13.27 -1.07 -16.14
C ASP A 29 13.19 -1.63 -14.70
N VAL A 30 11.98 -1.64 -14.12
CA VAL A 30 11.71 -2.02 -12.73
C VAL A 30 10.30 -2.55 -12.58
N ILE A 31 10.09 -3.48 -11.65
CA ILE A 31 8.75 -3.96 -11.27
C ILE A 31 8.41 -3.38 -9.89
N ALA A 32 7.36 -2.58 -9.79
CA ALA A 32 6.85 -2.10 -8.51
C ALA A 32 5.70 -2.98 -8.01
N CYS A 33 5.64 -3.26 -6.70
CA CYS A 33 4.56 -4.03 -6.11
C CYS A 33 4.11 -3.49 -4.75
N ASP A 34 2.88 -3.79 -4.37
CA ASP A 34 2.38 -3.57 -3.03
C ASP A 34 2.98 -4.59 -2.05
N ARG A 35 3.77 -4.12 -1.07
CA ARG A 35 4.43 -4.96 -0.05
C ARG A 35 3.58 -5.19 1.20
N GLY A 36 2.35 -4.66 1.24
CA GLY A 36 1.52 -4.67 2.44
C GLY A 36 1.67 -3.39 3.28
N PRO A 37 0.99 -3.32 4.43
CA PRO A 37 0.23 -4.39 5.09
C PRO A 37 -1.16 -4.64 4.47
N GLY A 38 -1.70 -5.85 4.61
CA GLY A 38 -3.01 -6.20 4.07
C GLY A 38 -3.33 -7.70 4.14
N SER A 39 -4.07 -8.21 3.17
CA SER A 39 -4.42 -9.64 3.10
C SER A 39 -3.17 -10.53 3.01
N PHE A 40 -2.96 -11.37 4.02
CA PHE A 40 -1.80 -12.27 4.13
C PHE A 40 -1.55 -13.12 2.87
N THR A 41 -2.63 -13.66 2.29
CA THR A 41 -2.56 -14.45 1.05
C THR A 41 -2.40 -13.54 -0.17
N GLY A 42 -3.14 -12.44 -0.24
CA GLY A 42 -3.13 -11.52 -1.37
C GLY A 42 -1.76 -10.86 -1.59
N ILE A 43 -1.16 -10.33 -0.53
CA ILE A 43 0.16 -9.68 -0.57
C ILE A 43 1.23 -10.68 -1.03
N ARG A 44 1.23 -11.93 -0.54
CA ARG A 44 2.20 -12.93 -0.98
C ARG A 44 2.04 -13.33 -2.44
N ILE A 45 0.80 -13.45 -2.93
CA ILE A 45 0.56 -13.71 -4.35
C ILE A 45 1.09 -12.54 -5.18
N GLY A 46 0.75 -11.29 -4.81
CA GLY A 46 1.20 -10.11 -5.53
C GLY A 46 2.72 -9.96 -5.58
N VAL A 47 3.37 -10.05 -4.41
CA VAL A 47 4.83 -10.00 -4.29
C VAL A 47 5.50 -11.15 -5.05
N GLY A 48 5.00 -12.38 -4.91
CA GLY A 48 5.56 -13.55 -5.60
C GLY A 48 5.46 -13.44 -7.12
N VAL A 49 4.34 -12.92 -7.64
CA VAL A 49 4.19 -12.65 -9.08
C VAL A 49 5.15 -11.55 -9.53
N ALA A 50 5.27 -10.45 -8.79
CA ALA A 50 6.20 -9.37 -9.11
C ALA A 50 7.66 -9.86 -9.16
N GLN A 51 8.07 -10.64 -8.15
CA GLN A 51 9.39 -11.28 -8.11
C GLN A 51 9.61 -12.25 -9.27
N GLY A 52 8.61 -13.06 -9.63
CA GLY A 52 8.69 -13.98 -10.75
C GLY A 52 8.85 -13.26 -12.10
N ILE A 53 8.08 -12.20 -12.33
CA ILE A 53 8.20 -11.35 -13.53
C ILE A 53 9.60 -10.73 -13.59
N ALA A 54 10.03 -10.13 -12.49
CA ALA A 54 11.31 -9.42 -12.41
C ALA A 54 12.50 -10.37 -12.62
N MET A 55 12.46 -11.56 -12.03
CA MET A 55 13.45 -12.61 -12.23
C MET A 55 13.51 -13.06 -13.70
N GLY A 56 12.34 -13.24 -14.34
CA GLY A 56 12.27 -13.63 -15.76
C GLY A 56 12.77 -12.55 -16.73
N LEU A 57 12.77 -11.28 -16.31
CA LEU A 57 13.22 -10.15 -17.11
C LEU A 57 14.61 -9.61 -16.71
N ASP A 58 15.25 -10.20 -15.70
CA ASP A 58 16.47 -9.70 -15.07
C ASP A 58 16.35 -8.22 -14.63
N ARG A 59 15.24 -7.90 -13.95
CA ARG A 59 14.89 -6.55 -13.48
C ARG A 59 14.80 -6.48 -11.95
N PRO A 60 15.07 -5.32 -11.35
CA PRO A 60 14.86 -5.08 -9.93
C PRO A 60 13.37 -4.99 -9.57
N VAL A 61 13.06 -5.20 -8.28
CA VAL A 61 11.72 -5.05 -7.71
C VAL A 61 11.73 -4.01 -6.59
N VAL A 62 10.75 -3.10 -6.61
CA VAL A 62 10.55 -2.09 -5.56
C VAL A 62 9.20 -2.32 -4.86
N GLY A 63 9.23 -2.40 -3.53
CA GLY A 63 8.04 -2.58 -2.71
C GLY A 63 7.50 -1.26 -2.14
N VAL A 64 6.24 -0.97 -2.40
CA VAL A 64 5.54 0.21 -1.88
C VAL A 64 4.47 -0.20 -0.87
N SER A 65 4.32 0.58 0.20
CA SER A 65 3.35 0.32 1.26
C SER A 65 1.90 0.48 0.80
N SER A 66 1.04 -0.46 1.19
CA SER A 66 -0.41 -0.36 0.96
C SER A 66 -1.00 0.90 1.59
N LEU A 67 -0.53 1.25 2.80
CA LEU A 67 -1.02 2.41 3.53
C LEU A 67 -0.57 3.71 2.85
N LEU A 68 0.66 3.75 2.35
CA LEU A 68 1.16 4.89 1.58
C LEU A 68 0.42 5.05 0.25
N ALA A 69 0.10 3.96 -0.44
CA ALA A 69 -0.73 3.99 -1.65
C ALA A 69 -2.13 4.53 -1.37
N LEU A 70 -2.75 4.17 -0.24
CA LEU A 70 -4.03 4.77 0.18
C LEU A 70 -3.90 6.27 0.47
N ALA A 71 -2.79 6.71 1.06
CA ALA A 71 -2.53 8.13 1.29
C ALA A 71 -2.41 8.91 -0.04
N GLU A 72 -1.68 8.36 -1.02
CA GLU A 72 -1.56 8.92 -2.37
C GLU A 72 -2.93 9.10 -3.03
N LEU A 73 -3.79 8.08 -2.96
CA LEU A 73 -5.14 8.12 -3.55
C LEU A 73 -6.10 9.08 -2.85
N CYS A 74 -5.88 9.33 -1.55
CA CYS A 74 -6.68 10.30 -0.79
C CYS A 74 -6.44 11.74 -1.26
N GLY A 75 -5.20 12.06 -1.65
CA GLY A 75 -4.84 13.38 -2.19
C GLY A 75 -4.99 14.54 -1.20
N LYS A 76 -5.01 14.26 0.11
CA LYS A 76 -5.07 15.26 1.19
C LYS A 76 -3.70 15.41 1.84
N GLU A 77 -3.45 16.56 2.48
CA GLU A 77 -2.14 16.84 3.08
C GLU A 77 -1.84 15.99 4.33
N VAL A 78 -2.85 15.63 5.10
CA VAL A 78 -2.71 14.79 6.29
C VAL A 78 -3.68 13.63 6.17
N VAL A 79 -3.16 12.42 6.07
CA VAL A 79 -3.96 11.21 5.82
C VAL A 79 -3.65 10.14 6.86
N LEU A 80 -4.70 9.57 7.42
CA LEU A 80 -4.65 8.42 8.32
C LEU A 80 -5.21 7.19 7.59
N PRO A 81 -4.43 6.55 6.70
CA PRO A 81 -4.85 5.30 6.10
C PRO A 81 -5.02 4.22 7.17
N ALA A 82 -6.10 3.45 7.09
CA ALA A 82 -6.32 2.27 7.92
C ALA A 82 -6.89 1.11 7.10
N ILE A 83 -6.33 -0.09 7.29
CA ILE A 83 -6.77 -1.33 6.66
C ILE A 83 -7.23 -2.29 7.77
N ASP A 84 -8.37 -2.98 7.58
CA ASP A 84 -8.86 -4.00 8.50
C ASP A 84 -7.84 -5.15 8.61
N ALA A 85 -7.21 -5.29 9.78
CA ALA A 85 -6.21 -6.32 10.09
C ALA A 85 -6.84 -7.62 10.59
N ARG A 86 -8.17 -7.73 10.55
CA ARG A 86 -8.97 -8.78 11.18
C ARG A 86 -8.77 -8.79 12.70
N MET A 87 -9.47 -9.70 13.39
CA MET A 87 -9.34 -9.87 14.85
C MET A 87 -9.59 -8.59 15.66
N GLY A 88 -10.44 -7.69 15.15
CA GLY A 88 -10.74 -6.43 15.83
C GLY A 88 -9.66 -5.36 15.72
N GLN A 89 -8.62 -5.56 14.90
CA GLN A 89 -7.48 -4.64 14.76
C GLN A 89 -7.46 -3.94 13.40
N VAL A 90 -6.67 -2.86 13.31
CA VAL A 90 -6.37 -2.13 12.08
C VAL A 90 -4.87 -1.98 11.87
N TYR A 91 -4.43 -2.16 10.63
CA TYR A 91 -3.13 -1.66 10.18
C TYR A 91 -3.28 -0.19 9.85
N TRP A 92 -2.39 0.67 10.35
CA TRP A 92 -2.48 2.10 10.11
C TRP A 92 -1.12 2.77 10.17
N ALA A 93 -1.05 3.99 9.64
CA ALA A 93 0.09 4.89 9.74
C ALA A 93 -0.45 6.32 9.63
N LEU A 94 0.32 7.32 10.07
CA LEU A 94 -0.04 8.73 9.84
C LEU A 94 0.93 9.34 8.84
N PHE A 95 0.43 9.72 7.67
CA PHE A 95 1.23 10.35 6.63
C PHE A 95 0.88 11.83 6.47
N CYS A 96 1.89 12.62 6.14
CA CYS A 96 1.75 14.00 5.73
C CYS A 96 2.44 14.23 4.40
N GLN A 97 1.76 14.91 3.48
CA GLN A 97 2.31 15.20 2.17
C GLN A 97 3.55 16.09 2.35
N ASP A 98 4.63 15.65 1.73
CA ASP A 98 5.89 16.38 1.70
C ASP A 98 6.54 16.16 0.34
N LYS A 99 6.42 17.16 -0.53
CA LYS A 99 6.95 17.09 -1.89
C LYS A 99 8.47 16.99 -1.95
N ALA A 100 9.17 17.31 -0.86
CA ALA A 100 10.62 17.15 -0.78
C ALA A 100 11.03 15.72 -0.36
N ALA A 101 10.13 14.96 0.24
CA ALA A 101 10.40 13.56 0.58
C ALA A 101 10.45 12.68 -0.67
N PRO A 102 11.32 11.65 -0.72
CA PRO A 102 11.47 10.77 -1.89
C PRO A 102 10.15 10.18 -2.42
N THR A 103 9.26 9.77 -1.51
CA THR A 103 7.96 9.18 -1.85
C THR A 103 6.88 10.23 -2.07
N GLY A 104 7.14 11.51 -1.79
CA GLY A 104 6.14 12.58 -1.69
C GLY A 104 5.44 12.68 -0.33
N TRP A 105 5.85 11.87 0.66
CA TRP A 105 5.21 11.78 1.98
C TRP A 105 6.22 11.62 3.11
N THR A 106 5.92 12.22 4.25
CA THR A 106 6.57 11.97 5.54
C THR A 106 5.67 11.14 6.45
N CYS A 107 6.27 10.20 7.16
CA CYS A 107 5.59 9.35 8.13
C CYS A 107 5.68 9.98 9.52
N ARG A 108 4.57 10.49 10.06
CA ARG A 108 4.51 11.04 11.43
C ARG A 108 4.29 9.97 12.50
N GLN A 109 3.59 8.90 12.14
CA GLN A 109 3.50 7.67 12.93
C GLN A 109 3.80 6.50 11.99
N PRO A 110 4.72 5.60 12.37
CA PRO A 110 5.12 4.49 11.51
C PRO A 110 3.95 3.54 11.24
N GLU A 111 4.13 2.69 10.23
CA GLU A 111 3.20 1.59 9.97
C GLU A 111 3.14 0.66 11.19
N GLN A 112 1.94 0.43 11.72
CA GLN A 112 1.73 -0.42 12.88
C GLN A 112 0.35 -1.09 12.86
N VAL A 113 0.14 -2.03 13.79
CA VAL A 113 -1.16 -2.68 14.04
C VAL A 113 -1.61 -2.38 15.46
N SER A 114 -2.87 -2.01 15.65
CA SER A 114 -3.46 -1.84 16.97
C SER A 114 -4.97 -1.97 16.93
N ASP A 115 -5.61 -1.92 18.10
CA ASP A 115 -7.06 -1.79 18.20
C ASP A 115 -7.51 -0.40 17.70
N PRO A 116 -8.71 -0.28 17.09
CA PRO A 116 -9.25 0.99 16.61
C PRO A 116 -9.36 2.06 17.71
N GLU A 117 -9.59 1.67 18.97
CA GLU A 117 -9.67 2.61 20.10
C GLU A 117 -8.33 3.32 20.36
N SER A 118 -7.20 2.64 20.17
CA SER A 118 -5.88 3.28 20.26
C SER A 118 -5.67 4.33 19.16
N VAL A 119 -6.23 4.09 17.98
CA VAL A 119 -6.19 5.05 16.86
C VAL A 119 -7.13 6.21 17.13
N ALA A 120 -8.32 5.94 17.67
CA ALA A 120 -9.32 6.95 18.02
C ALA A 120 -8.80 7.98 19.04
N ALA A 121 -7.86 7.59 19.90
CA ALA A 121 -7.21 8.47 20.86
C ALA A 121 -6.26 9.50 20.22
N LEU A 122 -5.88 9.34 18.96
CA LEU A 122 -5.12 10.34 18.23
C LEU A 122 -6.03 11.52 17.92
N ALA A 123 -5.78 12.69 18.48
CA ALA A 123 -6.46 13.91 18.05
C ALA A 123 -5.93 14.32 16.67
N LEU A 124 -6.62 13.93 15.59
CA LEU A 124 -6.17 14.16 14.22
C LEU A 124 -6.88 15.36 13.57
N ARG A 125 -6.12 16.17 12.84
CA ARG A 125 -6.64 17.11 11.83
C ARG A 125 -6.23 16.62 10.45
N GLY A 126 -6.99 15.67 9.91
CA GLY A 126 -6.67 14.97 8.66
C GLY A 126 -7.82 14.09 8.21
N VAL A 127 -7.66 13.39 7.09
CA VAL A 127 -8.72 12.57 6.49
C VAL A 127 -8.40 11.09 6.62
N GLY A 128 -9.40 10.31 7.03
CA GLY A 128 -9.34 8.85 7.06
C GLY A 128 -9.50 8.23 5.67
N VAL A 129 -8.87 7.08 5.42
CA VAL A 129 -9.08 6.33 4.17
C VAL A 129 -8.79 4.85 4.36
N GLY A 130 -9.52 4.00 3.65
CA GLY A 130 -9.28 2.55 3.63
C GLY A 130 -10.25 1.74 4.49
N SER A 131 -10.18 0.43 4.34
CA SER A 131 -11.19 -0.50 4.86
C SER A 131 -11.30 -0.55 6.39
N GLY A 132 -10.29 -0.07 7.12
CA GLY A 132 -10.36 0.07 8.57
C GLY A 132 -11.43 1.08 8.99
N TRP A 133 -11.53 2.21 8.26
CA TRP A 133 -12.56 3.23 8.47
C TRP A 133 -13.95 2.73 8.10
N ASP A 134 -14.06 1.99 7.01
CA ASP A 134 -15.32 1.36 6.58
C ASP A 134 -15.82 0.32 7.60
N ARG A 135 -14.90 -0.36 8.29
CA ARG A 135 -15.21 -1.43 9.24
C ARG A 135 -15.52 -0.91 10.64
N TYR A 136 -14.83 0.13 11.09
CA TYR A 136 -14.93 0.67 12.46
C TYR A 136 -15.31 2.16 12.49
N PRO A 137 -16.36 2.61 11.77
CA PRO A 137 -16.69 4.03 11.64
C PRO A 137 -17.05 4.68 12.99
N ASP A 138 -17.76 3.97 13.87
CA ASP A 138 -18.20 4.48 15.18
C ASP A 138 -17.05 4.81 16.15
N VAL A 139 -15.89 4.18 15.95
CA VAL A 139 -14.69 4.36 16.78
C VAL A 139 -13.74 5.35 16.10
N LEU A 140 -13.41 5.13 14.83
CA LEU A 140 -12.40 5.94 14.14
C LEU A 140 -12.89 7.36 13.85
N SER A 141 -14.19 7.59 13.72
CA SER A 141 -14.77 8.93 13.55
C SER A 141 -14.50 9.88 14.73
N ARG A 142 -14.12 9.34 15.91
CA ARG A 142 -13.73 10.13 17.09
C ARG A 142 -12.37 10.82 16.90
N CYS A 143 -11.49 10.26 16.07
CA CYS A 143 -10.16 10.80 15.75
C CYS A 143 -10.26 11.86 14.63
N SER A 144 -11.11 11.62 13.63
CA SER A 144 -11.45 12.58 12.58
C SER A 144 -12.86 12.32 12.05
N GLY A 145 -13.63 13.37 11.80
CA GLY A 145 -15.01 13.26 11.29
C GLY A 145 -15.11 12.90 9.79
N ASP A 146 -14.02 13.03 9.03
CA ASP A 146 -14.03 12.87 7.58
C ASP A 146 -13.20 11.64 7.14
N TRP A 147 -13.82 10.73 6.38
CA TRP A 147 -13.10 9.66 5.69
C TRP A 147 -13.63 9.41 4.28
N ILE A 148 -12.76 8.86 3.43
CA ILE A 148 -13.13 8.41 2.08
C ILE A 148 -13.42 6.91 2.14
N ALA A 149 -14.69 6.56 1.96
CA ALA A 149 -15.15 5.18 2.04
C ALA A 149 -14.77 4.34 0.80
N LEU A 150 -14.69 3.01 0.99
CA LEU A 150 -14.53 2.01 -0.07
C LEU A 150 -13.30 2.23 -0.96
N ARG A 151 -12.21 2.73 -0.37
CA ARG A 151 -10.92 2.89 -1.04
C ARG A 151 -9.98 1.74 -0.71
N PHE A 152 -9.27 1.29 -1.73
CA PHE A 152 -8.28 0.23 -1.67
C PHE A 152 -7.00 0.70 -2.36
N PRO A 153 -5.82 0.18 -1.97
CA PRO A 153 -4.59 0.43 -2.72
C PRO A 153 -4.76 0.02 -4.18
N ASP A 154 -4.22 0.81 -5.11
CA ASP A 154 -4.22 0.48 -6.54
C ASP A 154 -2.83 0.56 -7.16
N ALA A 155 -2.68 -0.06 -8.33
CA ALA A 155 -1.41 -0.16 -9.03
C ALA A 155 -0.89 1.21 -9.52
N THR A 156 -1.78 2.17 -9.78
CA THR A 156 -1.40 3.51 -10.25
C THR A 156 -0.70 4.30 -9.15
N ALA A 157 -1.22 4.28 -7.93
CA ALA A 157 -0.58 4.89 -6.77
C ALA A 157 0.77 4.24 -6.48
N ILE A 158 0.83 2.90 -6.50
CA ILE A 158 2.07 2.14 -6.31
C ILE A 158 3.13 2.55 -7.34
N ALA A 159 2.76 2.58 -8.63
CA ALA A 159 3.68 2.97 -9.70
C ALA A 159 4.14 4.44 -9.55
N SER A 160 3.24 5.36 -9.24
CA SER A 160 3.57 6.78 -9.06
C SER A 160 4.54 7.01 -7.92
N ILE A 161 4.30 6.40 -6.76
CA ILE A 161 5.19 6.47 -5.60
C ILE A 161 6.56 5.88 -5.94
N ALA A 162 6.59 4.69 -6.55
CA ALA A 162 7.84 4.02 -6.90
C ALA A 162 8.68 4.85 -7.88
N VAL A 163 8.06 5.44 -8.91
CA VAL A 163 8.75 6.33 -9.87
C VAL A 163 9.37 7.53 -9.15
N ARG A 164 8.64 8.19 -8.24
CA ARG A 164 9.18 9.33 -7.47
C ARG A 164 10.33 8.90 -6.56
N GLU A 165 10.17 7.80 -5.83
CA GLU A 165 11.18 7.30 -4.91
C GLU A 165 12.47 6.92 -5.66
N ILE A 166 12.35 6.16 -6.74
CA ILE A 166 13.49 5.74 -7.58
C ILE A 166 14.21 6.95 -8.16
N ALA A 167 13.48 7.96 -8.65
CA ALA A 167 14.08 9.18 -9.18
C ALA A 167 14.85 9.97 -8.11
N ALA A 168 14.38 9.93 -6.86
CA ALA A 168 14.97 10.67 -5.75
C ALA A 168 16.19 9.97 -5.12
N VAL A 169 16.13 8.64 -4.95
CA VAL A 169 17.15 7.89 -4.18
C VAL A 169 17.85 6.76 -4.95
N GLY A 170 17.36 6.43 -6.15
CA GLY A 170 17.82 5.29 -6.94
C GLY A 170 17.19 3.96 -6.52
N ILE A 171 17.19 3.00 -7.43
CA ILE A 171 16.53 1.69 -7.24
C ILE A 171 17.10 0.95 -6.02
N GLU A 172 18.43 0.91 -5.87
CA GLU A 172 19.13 0.19 -4.79
C GLU A 172 18.77 0.67 -3.37
N LYS A 173 18.30 1.92 -3.25
CA LYS A 173 17.90 2.53 -1.97
C LYS A 173 16.39 2.62 -1.80
N SER A 174 15.62 2.16 -2.79
CA SER A 174 14.16 2.17 -2.75
C SER A 174 13.62 1.01 -1.91
N GLY A 175 12.34 1.08 -1.53
CA GLY A 175 11.68 0.09 -0.70
C GLY A 175 11.87 -1.37 -1.15
N SER A 176 12.14 -2.26 -0.18
CA SER A 176 12.27 -3.71 -0.42
C SER A 176 10.92 -4.35 -0.78
N ALA A 177 10.94 -5.27 -1.73
CA ALA A 177 9.78 -6.04 -2.15
C ALA A 177 9.40 -7.21 -1.21
N ALA A 178 9.97 -7.29 0.00
CA ALA A 178 9.59 -8.30 0.97
C ALA A 178 8.22 -7.96 1.62
N PRO A 179 7.31 -8.94 1.82
CA PRO A 179 6.06 -8.69 2.53
C PRO A 179 6.31 -8.15 3.94
N VAL A 180 5.56 -7.13 4.34
CA VAL A 180 5.67 -6.55 5.68
C VAL A 180 4.76 -7.26 6.66
N TYR A 181 5.35 -7.70 7.77
CA TYR A 181 4.65 -8.32 8.89
C TYR A 181 4.66 -7.35 10.08
N LEU A 182 3.54 -6.65 10.30
CA LEU A 182 3.40 -5.69 11.41
C LEU A 182 2.88 -6.32 12.71
N ARG A 183 2.50 -7.61 12.67
CA ARG A 183 2.05 -8.34 13.84
C ARG A 183 3.22 -9.14 14.40
N ASP A 184 3.79 -8.68 15.51
CA ASP A 184 4.80 -9.43 16.25
C ASP A 184 4.13 -10.62 16.95
N ARG A 185 4.49 -11.83 16.50
CA ARG A 185 4.17 -13.16 17.06
C ARG A 185 2.69 -13.47 17.35
N VAL A 186 2.12 -14.35 16.52
CA VAL A 186 0.95 -15.17 16.87
C VAL A 186 1.44 -16.35 17.71
N THR A 187 1.80 -16.13 18.98
CA THR A 187 2.01 -17.20 19.97
C THR A 187 1.87 -16.61 21.37
N ASP A 188 0.80 -16.98 22.05
CA ASP A 188 0.86 -17.38 23.47
C ASP A 188 1.10 -18.89 23.53
#